data_AF-A0A3S4G3N2-F1
#
_entry.id   AF-A0A3S4G3N2-F1
#
_cell.length_a   1.000
_cell.length_b   1.000
_cell.length_c   1.000
_cell.angle_alpha   90.00
_cell.angle_beta   90.00
_cell.angle_gamma   90.00
#
_symmetry.space_group_name_H-M   'P 1'
#
loop_
_entity.id
_entity.type
_entity.pdbx_description
1 polymer ?
#
loop_
_entity_poly.entity_id
_entity_poly.type
_entity_poly.pdbx_seq_one_letter_code
_entity_poly.pdbx_strand_id
1 'polypeptide(L)'
;MSRYTLSLIGSGVKPGDATSLIRLFWLLQHESLGNDYHRKFSAFFNESLFERYSEIWHLHRNYTADSEQKRSLNRFYAFELIAGIQRYANRKAPELSMQKEEFFLGEFGGVKITAPVEVKPDWDAIRNKHTAHPTGFDVYLKVGQNPLPHIHIGLNLFELLDKLNNGYRPNKYDKNAIVLLDEIVELIAEQAKSSSEIKFYDGRQRVYRAKADDDMITISGMEG
;
A
#
# COMPACT_ATOMS: atom_id res chain seq x y z
N MET A 1 20.46 -6.51 31.10
CA MET A 1 19.07 -6.44 31.60
C MET A 1 18.59 -5.00 31.44
N SER A 2 17.85 -4.72 30.36
CA SER A 2 17.45 -3.35 29.97
C SER A 2 15.96 -3.13 30.25
N ARG A 3 15.61 -1.92 30.66
CA ARG A 3 14.31 -1.47 31.22
C ARG A 3 13.17 -1.37 30.18
N TYR A 4 12.94 -2.42 29.39
CA TYR A 4 11.88 -2.43 28.36
C TYR A 4 10.76 -3.45 28.62
N THR A 5 10.80 -4.20 29.71
CA THR A 5 9.83 -5.27 30.00
C THR A 5 8.55 -4.83 30.72
N LEU A 6 8.37 -3.55 31.05
CA LEU A 6 7.34 -3.14 32.03
C LEU A 6 6.17 -2.28 31.52
N SER A 7 6.01 -2.02 30.21
CA SER A 7 4.86 -1.24 29.71
C SER A 7 3.77 -2.02 28.98
N LEU A 8 3.85 -3.34 28.88
CA LEU A 8 2.83 -4.15 28.18
C LEU A 8 1.78 -4.80 29.12
N ILE A 9 1.77 -4.45 30.41
CA ILE A 9 0.73 -4.88 31.36
C ILE A 9 -0.45 -3.91 31.26
N GLY A 10 -1.08 -3.87 30.08
CA GLY A 10 -2.36 -3.22 29.86
C GLY A 10 -3.49 -4.17 30.25
N SER A 11 -4.26 -3.78 31.26
CA SER A 11 -5.43 -4.44 31.84
C SER A 11 -6.37 -5.10 30.82
N GLY A 12 -6.62 -6.41 30.98
CA GLY A 12 -7.66 -7.14 30.24
C GLY A 12 -7.45 -8.64 30.05
N VAL A 13 -6.32 -9.20 30.46
CA VAL A 13 -6.01 -10.62 30.22
C VAL A 13 -6.69 -11.51 31.28
N LYS A 14 -7.68 -12.31 30.86
CA LYS A 14 -8.27 -13.35 31.70
C LYS A 14 -7.34 -14.59 31.74
N PRO A 15 -7.14 -15.23 32.90
CA PRO A 15 -6.40 -16.48 32.96
C PRO A 15 -7.06 -17.54 32.05
N GLY A 16 -6.27 -18.16 31.18
CA GLY A 16 -6.76 -19.13 30.19
C GLY A 16 -7.19 -18.53 28.84
N ASP A 17 -7.03 -17.23 28.61
CA ASP A 17 -7.23 -16.64 27.28
C ASP A 17 -6.17 -17.15 26.29
N ALA A 18 -6.60 -17.67 25.15
CA ALA A 18 -5.75 -18.17 24.07
C ALA A 18 -4.70 -17.13 23.65
N THR A 19 -5.05 -15.84 23.72
CA THR A 19 -4.13 -14.73 23.44
C THR A 19 -2.89 -14.75 24.34
N SER A 20 -3.03 -15.16 25.60
CA SER A 20 -1.91 -15.26 26.55
C SER A 20 -0.96 -16.40 26.22
N LEU A 21 -1.51 -17.52 25.76
CA LEU A 21 -0.75 -18.69 25.36
C LEU A 21 0.03 -18.44 24.07
N ILE A 22 -0.59 -17.74 23.10
CA ILE A 22 0.09 -17.32 21.87
C ILE A 22 1.26 -16.38 22.20
N ARG A 23 1.06 -15.37 23.07
CA ARG A 23 2.13 -14.48 23.53
C ARG A 23 3.25 -15.22 24.25
N LEU A 24 2.90 -16.17 25.11
CA LEU A 24 3.87 -16.99 25.83
C LEU A 24 4.72 -17.83 24.87
N PHE A 25 4.09 -18.46 23.88
CA PHE A 25 4.79 -19.26 22.86
C PHE A 25 5.71 -18.38 22.00
N TRP A 26 5.27 -17.18 21.64
CA TRP A 26 6.10 -16.20 20.92
C TRP A 26 7.33 -15.76 21.73
N LEU A 27 7.17 -15.47 23.03
CA LEU A 27 8.28 -15.06 23.89
C LEU A 27 9.33 -16.16 24.08
N LEU A 28 8.88 -17.41 24.14
CA LEU A 28 9.73 -18.58 24.41
C LEU A 28 10.21 -19.29 23.14
N GLN A 29 9.94 -18.73 21.96
CA GLN A 29 10.13 -19.41 20.67
C GLN A 29 11.58 -19.87 20.42
N HIS A 30 12.57 -19.22 21.05
CA HIS A 30 13.98 -19.59 20.94
C HIS A 30 14.50 -20.39 22.15
N GLU A 31 13.74 -20.43 23.24
CA GLU A 31 14.11 -21.14 24.46
C GLU A 31 13.85 -22.65 24.34
N SER A 32 14.65 -23.45 25.04
CA SER A 32 14.44 -24.90 25.17
C SER A 32 13.61 -25.16 26.42
N LEU A 33 12.43 -25.78 26.26
CA LEU A 33 11.50 -26.01 27.36
C LEU A 33 10.85 -27.39 27.24
N GLY A 34 11.23 -28.27 28.17
CA GLY A 34 10.64 -29.61 28.28
C GLY A 34 10.82 -30.43 27.00
N ASN A 35 9.71 -30.65 26.28
CA ASN A 35 9.70 -31.38 25.01
C ASN A 35 9.69 -30.48 23.77
N ASP A 36 9.92 -29.18 23.93
CA ASP A 36 9.93 -28.18 22.85
C ASP A 36 8.64 -28.14 22.01
N TYR A 37 7.49 -28.46 22.62
CA TYR A 37 6.21 -28.44 21.93
C TYR A 37 5.88 -27.06 21.32
N HIS A 38 6.25 -25.97 22.01
CA HIS A 38 6.08 -24.60 21.53
C HIS A 38 6.85 -24.33 20.23
N ARG A 39 8.00 -24.97 20.01
CA ARG A 39 8.80 -24.80 18.78
C ARG A 39 8.12 -25.35 17.53
N LYS A 40 7.13 -26.25 17.68
CA LYS A 40 6.29 -26.69 16.55
C LYS A 40 5.48 -25.54 15.94
N PHE A 41 5.32 -24.44 16.67
CA PHE A 41 4.60 -23.26 16.23
C PHE A 41 5.52 -22.14 15.72
N SER A 42 6.85 -22.31 15.75
CA SER A 42 7.80 -21.28 15.32
C SER A 42 7.56 -20.78 13.89
N ALA A 43 7.09 -21.64 12.99
CA ALA A 43 6.73 -21.23 11.63
C ALA A 43 5.58 -20.22 11.58
N PHE A 44 4.64 -20.26 12.54
CA PHE A 44 3.55 -19.30 12.67
C PHE A 44 3.98 -17.98 13.33
N PHE A 45 5.19 -17.92 13.92
CA PHE A 45 5.74 -16.68 14.48
C PHE A 45 6.74 -16.00 13.55
N ASN A 46 7.19 -16.70 12.51
CA ASN A 46 8.09 -16.18 11.49
C ASN A 46 7.31 -15.39 10.43
N GLU A 47 6.63 -14.33 10.87
CA GLU A 47 5.76 -13.53 10.02
C GLU A 47 6.44 -12.22 9.62
N SER A 48 7.29 -12.30 8.58
CA SER A 48 7.97 -11.13 7.99
C SER A 48 7.00 -10.00 7.63
N LEU A 49 5.76 -10.33 7.26
CA LEU A 49 4.70 -9.36 7.00
C LEU A 49 4.34 -8.54 8.25
N PHE A 50 4.18 -9.20 9.41
CA PHE A 50 3.85 -8.51 10.67
C PHE A 50 5.00 -7.67 11.17
N GLU A 51 6.24 -8.15 11.04
CA GLU A 51 7.44 -7.38 11.35
C GLU A 51 7.51 -6.12 10.48
N ARG A 52 7.31 -6.28 9.17
CA ARG A 52 7.29 -5.16 8.22
C ARG A 52 6.15 -4.18 8.54
N TYR A 53 4.95 -4.67 8.79
CA TYR A 53 3.81 -3.85 9.17
C TYR A 53 4.09 -3.04 10.46
N SER A 54 4.64 -3.70 11.49
CA SER A 54 5.01 -3.07 12.75
C SER A 54 6.08 -1.98 12.56
N GLU A 55 7.09 -2.25 11.74
CA GLU A 55 8.14 -1.28 11.38
C GLU A 55 7.52 -0.02 10.76
N ILE A 56 6.66 -0.18 9.75
CA ILE A 56 6.01 0.96 9.08
C ILE A 56 5.08 1.71 10.04
N TRP A 57 4.32 1.00 10.86
CA TRP A 57 3.47 1.61 11.88
C TRP A 57 4.29 2.44 12.88
N HIS A 58 5.44 1.93 13.33
CA HIS A 58 6.35 2.65 14.22
C HIS A 58 6.97 3.89 13.56
N LEU A 59 7.33 3.80 12.28
CA LEU A 59 7.82 4.94 11.51
C LEU A 59 6.75 6.03 11.42
N HIS A 60 5.50 5.67 11.17
CA HIS A 60 4.36 6.59 11.15
C HIS A 60 4.09 7.24 12.51
N ARG A 61 4.15 6.45 13.59
CA ARG A 61 3.90 6.94 14.96
C ARG A 61 4.94 7.95 15.42
N ASN A 62 6.20 7.74 15.06
CA ASN A 62 7.35 8.50 15.56
C ASN A 62 8.00 9.35 14.48
N TYR A 63 7.26 9.70 13.42
CA TYR A 63 7.80 10.46 12.31
C TYR A 63 8.13 11.89 12.74
N THR A 64 9.42 12.26 12.67
CA THR A 64 9.91 13.60 13.03
C THR A 64 10.38 14.40 11.81
N ALA A 65 10.17 13.87 10.60
CA ALA A 65 10.76 14.36 9.36
C ALA A 65 12.29 14.26 9.29
N ASP A 66 12.88 13.36 10.09
CA ASP A 66 14.28 12.97 9.94
C ASP A 66 14.55 12.35 8.55
N SER A 67 15.76 12.54 8.04
CA SER A 67 16.15 12.12 6.70
C SER A 67 16.15 10.60 6.51
N GLU A 68 16.57 9.82 7.51
CA GLU A 68 16.58 8.36 7.44
C GLU A 68 15.16 7.80 7.56
N GLN A 69 14.36 8.36 8.47
CA GLN A 69 12.95 8.02 8.59
C GLN A 69 12.20 8.30 7.28
N LYS A 70 12.40 9.49 6.70
CA LYS A 70 11.78 9.89 5.43
C LYS A 70 12.20 8.96 4.30
N ARG A 71 13.48 8.55 4.24
CA ARG A 71 13.97 7.61 3.22
C ARG A 71 13.33 6.24 3.36
N SER A 72 13.24 5.72 4.58
CA SER A 72 12.64 4.41 4.88
C SER A 72 11.14 4.41 4.58
N LEU A 73 10.44 5.46 4.99
CA LEU A 73 9.03 5.63 4.73
C LEU A 73 8.77 5.83 3.22
N ASN A 74 9.60 6.61 2.53
CA ASN A 74 9.49 6.77 1.08
C ASN A 74 9.66 5.45 0.33
N ARG A 75 10.50 4.53 0.82
CA ARG A 75 10.62 3.19 0.24
C ARG A 75 9.29 2.44 0.34
N PHE A 76 8.66 2.43 1.50
CA PHE A 76 7.33 1.85 1.68
C PHE A 76 6.30 2.49 0.75
N TYR A 77 6.21 3.83 0.74
CA TYR A 77 5.24 4.52 -0.11
C TYR A 77 5.43 4.20 -1.61
N ALA A 78 6.66 4.27 -2.11
CA ALA A 78 6.93 4.09 -3.54
C ALA A 78 6.83 2.62 -3.99
N PHE A 79 7.42 1.69 -3.24
CA PHE A 79 7.59 0.31 -3.69
C PHE A 79 6.57 -0.67 -3.14
N GLU A 80 5.86 -0.32 -2.07
CA GLU A 80 4.84 -1.18 -1.47
C GLU A 80 3.45 -0.60 -1.69
N LEU A 81 3.17 0.60 -1.19
CA LEU A 81 1.84 1.20 -1.22
C LEU A 81 1.42 1.61 -2.64
N ILE A 82 2.12 2.57 -3.25
CA ILE A 82 1.77 3.13 -4.56
C ILE A 82 1.89 2.06 -5.64
N ALA A 83 2.95 1.24 -5.59
CA ALA A 83 3.10 0.09 -6.49
C ALA A 83 1.94 -0.90 -6.39
N GLY A 84 1.50 -1.24 -5.17
CA GLY A 84 0.37 -2.15 -4.95
C GLY A 84 -0.95 -1.57 -5.47
N ILE A 85 -1.22 -0.30 -5.20
CA ILE A 85 -2.39 0.42 -5.72
C ILE A 85 -2.36 0.45 -7.25
N GLN A 86 -1.22 0.80 -7.86
CA GLN A 86 -1.08 0.89 -9.31
C GLN A 86 -1.30 -0.48 -9.98
N ARG A 87 -0.74 -1.56 -9.42
CA ARG A 87 -0.99 -2.93 -9.91
C ARG A 87 -2.46 -3.31 -9.84
N TYR A 88 -3.15 -2.91 -8.77
CA TYR A 88 -4.57 -3.16 -8.63
C TYR A 88 -5.42 -2.34 -9.61
N ALA A 89 -5.08 -1.06 -9.82
CA ALA A 89 -5.73 -0.18 -10.79
C ALA A 89 -5.59 -0.72 -12.22
N ASN A 90 -4.38 -1.18 -12.57
CA ASN A 90 -4.05 -1.65 -13.91
C ASN A 90 -4.36 -3.13 -14.14
N ARG A 91 -5.13 -3.78 -13.26
CA ARG A 91 -5.45 -5.22 -13.36
C ARG A 91 -6.15 -5.64 -14.67
N LYS A 92 -6.82 -4.70 -15.35
CA LYS A 92 -7.48 -4.90 -16.67
C LYS A 92 -6.56 -4.59 -17.86
N ALA A 93 -5.37 -4.05 -17.60
CA ALA A 93 -4.38 -3.65 -18.58
C ALA A 93 -2.98 -4.09 -18.11
N PRO A 94 -2.73 -5.41 -17.99
CA PRO A 94 -1.49 -5.95 -17.43
C PRO A 94 -0.23 -5.51 -18.19
N GLU A 95 -0.34 -5.19 -19.48
CA GLU A 95 0.74 -4.60 -20.30
C GLU A 95 1.26 -3.26 -19.74
N LEU A 96 0.46 -2.56 -18.93
CA LEU A 96 0.84 -1.32 -18.26
C LEU A 96 1.57 -1.54 -16.92
N SER A 97 1.67 -2.78 -16.43
CA SER A 97 2.31 -3.06 -15.14
C SER A 97 3.80 -2.66 -15.13
N MET A 98 4.41 -2.51 -16.31
CA MET A 98 5.79 -2.03 -16.48
C MET A 98 5.88 -0.51 -16.70
N GLN A 99 4.77 0.17 -16.99
CA GLN A 99 4.74 1.62 -17.18
C GLN A 99 4.49 2.30 -15.84
N LYS A 100 5.54 2.91 -15.28
CA LYS A 100 5.45 3.64 -14.02
C LYS A 100 4.55 4.86 -14.18
N GLU A 101 3.80 5.18 -13.12
CA GLU A 101 3.00 6.41 -13.04
C GLU A 101 1.85 6.48 -14.07
N GLU A 102 1.40 5.35 -14.61
CA GLU A 102 0.21 5.32 -15.46
C GLU A 102 -0.95 4.59 -14.80
N PHE A 103 -2.14 5.18 -14.89
CA PHE A 103 -3.38 4.62 -14.37
C PHE A 103 -4.36 4.35 -15.50
N PHE A 104 -4.91 3.14 -15.49
CA PHE A 104 -5.98 2.72 -16.39
C PHE A 104 -7.29 3.46 -16.05
N LEU A 105 -7.86 4.16 -17.03
CA LEU A 105 -9.10 4.92 -16.89
C LEU A 105 -10.32 4.17 -17.44
N GLY A 106 -10.11 3.30 -18.43
CA GLY A 106 -11.20 2.55 -19.04
C GLY A 106 -10.82 1.93 -20.38
N GLU A 107 -11.77 1.19 -20.95
CA GLU A 107 -11.65 0.59 -22.27
C GLU A 107 -12.91 0.90 -23.08
N PHE A 108 -12.71 1.41 -24.30
CA PHE A 108 -13.79 1.79 -25.21
C PHE A 108 -13.50 1.21 -26.59
N GLY A 109 -14.39 0.34 -27.08
CA GLY A 109 -14.24 -0.26 -28.42
C GLY A 109 -12.96 -1.08 -28.61
N GLY A 110 -12.41 -1.67 -27.54
CA GLY A 110 -11.14 -2.40 -27.56
C GLY A 110 -9.88 -1.53 -27.44
N VAL A 111 -10.04 -0.21 -27.30
CA VAL A 111 -8.95 0.73 -27.04
C VAL A 111 -8.88 1.03 -25.55
N LYS A 112 -7.72 0.81 -24.94
CA LYS A 112 -7.49 1.10 -23.52
C LYS A 112 -7.01 2.54 -23.36
N ILE A 113 -7.60 3.25 -22.41
CA ILE A 113 -7.29 4.65 -22.10
C ILE A 113 -6.55 4.70 -20.77
N THR A 114 -5.43 5.39 -20.75
CA THR A 114 -4.62 5.63 -19.54
C THR A 114 -4.30 7.10 -19.41
N ALA A 115 -3.94 7.52 -18.20
CA ALA A 115 -3.35 8.83 -17.97
C ALA A 115 -2.09 8.69 -17.11
N PRO A 116 -1.06 9.52 -17.35
CA PRO A 116 0.03 9.67 -16.41
C PRO A 116 -0.48 10.38 -15.15
N VAL A 117 -0.20 9.80 -13.99
CA VAL A 117 -0.63 10.29 -12.68
C VAL A 117 0.54 10.18 -11.73
N GLU A 118 1.05 11.33 -11.32
CA GLU A 118 2.15 11.42 -10.36
C GLU A 118 1.59 11.37 -8.93
N VAL A 119 1.46 10.15 -8.39
CA VAL A 119 1.05 9.91 -6.99
C VAL A 119 2.28 10.01 -6.09
N LYS A 120 2.23 10.86 -5.07
CA LYS A 120 3.33 11.05 -4.11
C LYS A 120 2.83 11.12 -2.67
N PRO A 121 3.69 10.82 -1.67
CA PRO A 121 3.37 11.06 -0.28
C PRO A 121 3.20 12.56 0.00
N ASP A 122 2.19 12.91 0.79
CA ASP A 122 2.04 14.25 1.35
C ASP A 122 2.83 14.34 2.66
N TRP A 123 4.12 14.67 2.56
CA TRP A 123 5.03 14.75 3.71
C TRP A 123 4.60 15.77 4.76
N ASP A 124 3.96 16.86 4.34
CA ASP A 124 3.50 17.90 5.25
C ASP A 124 2.31 17.38 6.07
N ALA A 125 1.38 16.67 5.45
CA ALA A 125 0.28 16.01 6.17
C ALA A 125 0.78 14.90 7.10
N ILE A 126 1.72 14.06 6.65
CA ILE A 126 2.29 12.96 7.46
C ILE A 126 3.00 13.50 8.72
N ARG A 127 3.71 14.63 8.60
CA ARG A 127 4.41 15.24 9.72
C ARG A 127 3.44 15.84 10.76
N ASN A 128 2.36 16.45 10.30
CA ASN A 128 1.52 17.29 11.16
C ASN A 128 0.32 16.54 11.75
N LYS A 129 -0.03 15.37 11.21
CA LYS A 129 -1.20 14.59 11.65
C LYS A 129 -0.70 13.30 12.28
N HIS A 130 -1.10 13.02 13.52
CA HIS A 130 -0.76 11.76 14.21
C HIS A 130 -1.30 10.58 13.42
N THR A 131 -0.44 9.97 12.60
CA THR A 131 -0.86 9.00 11.59
C THR A 131 -1.05 7.60 12.15
N ALA A 132 -0.51 7.26 13.31
CA ALA A 132 -0.61 5.90 13.86
C ALA A 132 -1.69 5.77 14.93
N HIS A 133 -2.52 4.72 14.79
CA HIS A 133 -3.61 4.35 15.68
C HIS A 133 -3.45 2.91 16.17
N PRO A 134 -4.13 2.47 17.24
CA PRO A 134 -4.05 1.08 17.71
C PRO A 134 -4.46 0.03 16.66
N THR A 135 -5.31 0.39 15.69
CA THR A 135 -5.85 -0.51 14.67
C THR A 135 -5.12 -0.45 13.33
N GLY A 136 -4.20 0.50 13.15
CA GLY A 136 -3.59 0.77 11.85
C GLY A 136 -2.87 2.10 11.80
N PHE A 137 -2.57 2.58 10.59
CA PHE A 137 -2.00 3.90 10.38
C PHE A 137 -2.61 4.56 9.15
N ASP A 138 -2.70 5.88 9.16
CA ASP A 138 -3.24 6.68 8.09
C ASP A 138 -2.11 7.12 7.16
N VAL A 139 -2.30 6.89 5.86
CA VAL A 139 -1.40 7.39 4.82
C VAL A 139 -2.01 8.60 4.15
N TYR A 140 -1.15 9.55 3.78
CA TYR A 140 -1.54 10.77 3.09
C TYR A 140 -0.82 10.83 1.76
N LEU A 141 -1.61 10.89 0.69
CA LEU A 141 -1.14 10.93 -0.68
C LEU A 141 -1.63 12.22 -1.34
N LYS A 142 -0.91 12.63 -2.37
CA LYS A 142 -1.33 13.69 -3.28
C LYS A 142 -1.05 13.28 -4.71
N VAL A 143 -1.88 13.79 -5.61
CA VAL A 143 -1.72 13.64 -7.05
C VAL A 143 -1.38 15.02 -7.60
N GLY A 144 -0.13 15.18 -8.06
CA GLY A 144 0.42 16.51 -8.33
C GLY A 144 0.42 17.40 -7.08
N GLN A 145 -0.41 18.45 -7.08
CA GLN A 145 -0.58 19.35 -5.94
C GLN A 145 -1.86 19.10 -5.13
N ASN A 146 -2.73 18.20 -5.60
CA ASN A 146 -4.03 17.98 -4.98
C ASN A 146 -3.92 16.87 -3.92
N PRO A 147 -4.17 17.17 -2.63
CA PRO A 147 -4.16 16.17 -1.58
C PRO A 147 -5.39 15.26 -1.71
N LEU A 148 -5.18 13.97 -1.49
CA LEU A 148 -6.26 12.99 -1.39
C LEU A 148 -6.75 12.88 0.07
N PRO A 149 -7.97 12.39 0.30
CA PRO A 149 -8.39 11.94 1.62
C PRO A 149 -7.39 10.95 2.21
N HIS A 150 -7.25 10.98 3.54
CA HIS A 150 -6.39 10.01 4.22
C HIS A 150 -6.94 8.60 4.03
N ILE A 151 -6.03 7.64 3.89
CA ILE A 151 -6.39 6.23 3.72
C ILE A 151 -5.94 5.48 4.97
N HIS A 152 -6.88 4.82 5.64
CA HIS A 152 -6.56 4.00 6.79
C HIS A 152 -6.00 2.64 6.35
N ILE A 153 -4.74 2.36 6.70
CA ILE A 153 -4.06 1.10 6.44
C ILE A 153 -4.09 0.24 7.70
N GLY A 154 -5.03 -0.70 7.73
CA GLY A 154 -5.00 -1.83 8.66
C GLY A 154 -4.26 -3.04 8.07
N LEU A 155 -4.03 -4.07 8.89
CA LEU A 155 -3.27 -5.26 8.51
C LEU A 155 -3.80 -5.95 7.23
N ASN A 156 -5.12 -6.06 7.07
CA ASN A 156 -5.72 -6.74 5.90
C ASN A 156 -5.39 -6.04 4.58
N LEU A 157 -5.44 -4.69 4.56
CA LEU A 157 -5.10 -3.93 3.37
C LEU A 157 -3.59 -3.96 3.12
N PHE A 158 -2.79 -3.90 4.18
CA PHE A 158 -1.34 -4.05 4.09
C PHE A 158 -0.94 -5.41 3.50
N GLU A 159 -1.53 -6.49 3.99
CA GLU A 159 -1.32 -7.85 3.46
C GLU A 159 -1.73 -7.95 1.99
N LEU A 160 -2.86 -7.36 1.61
CA LEU A 160 -3.31 -7.38 0.22
C LEU A 160 -2.34 -6.62 -0.70
N LEU A 161 -1.81 -5.48 -0.26
CA LEU A 161 -0.80 -4.71 -1.01
C LEU A 161 0.48 -5.53 -1.20
N ASP A 162 0.97 -6.20 -0.16
CA ASP A 162 2.13 -7.09 -0.26
C ASP A 162 1.88 -8.23 -1.26
N LYS A 163 0.73 -8.90 -1.15
CA LYS A 163 0.31 -9.95 -2.08
C LYS A 163 0.26 -9.45 -3.52
N LEU A 164 -0.36 -8.29 -3.77
CA LEU A 164 -0.43 -7.65 -5.10
C LEU A 164 0.98 -7.38 -5.67
N ASN A 165 1.90 -6.92 -4.82
CA ASN A 165 3.29 -6.71 -5.18
C ASN A 165 4.05 -8.01 -5.50
N ASN A 166 3.51 -9.15 -5.10
CA ASN A 166 4.02 -10.49 -5.43
C ASN A 166 3.21 -11.19 -6.55
N GLY A 167 2.36 -10.45 -7.27
CA GLY A 167 1.62 -10.97 -8.44
C GLY A 167 0.33 -11.72 -8.10
N TYR A 168 -0.12 -11.64 -6.85
CA TYR A 168 -1.40 -12.20 -6.42
C TYR A 168 -2.58 -11.51 -7.12
N ARG A 169 -3.60 -12.28 -7.45
CA ARG A 169 -4.87 -11.78 -7.98
C ARG A 169 -5.94 -11.85 -6.87
N PRO A 170 -6.52 -10.71 -6.45
CA PRO A 170 -7.50 -10.68 -5.36
C PRO A 170 -8.69 -11.61 -5.60
N ASN A 171 -9.20 -12.22 -4.53
CA ASN A 171 -10.30 -13.18 -4.57
C ASN A 171 -11.44 -12.80 -3.60
N LYS A 172 -12.46 -13.66 -3.50
CA LYS A 172 -13.67 -13.41 -2.69
C LYS A 172 -13.42 -13.19 -1.18
N TYR A 173 -12.28 -13.64 -0.65
CA TYR A 173 -11.91 -13.49 0.77
C TYR A 173 -11.29 -12.12 1.08
N ASP A 174 -10.84 -11.39 0.06
CA ASP A 174 -10.21 -10.07 0.18
C ASP A 174 -11.24 -8.91 0.18
N LYS A 175 -12.54 -9.20 0.34
CA LYS A 175 -13.65 -8.28 0.06
C LYS A 175 -13.50 -6.90 0.71
N ASN A 176 -13.14 -6.85 1.99
CA ASN A 176 -13.04 -5.57 2.71
C ASN A 176 -11.87 -4.71 2.20
N ALA A 177 -10.72 -5.33 1.94
CA ALA A 177 -9.55 -4.61 1.42
C ALA A 177 -9.73 -4.23 -0.06
N ILE A 178 -10.45 -5.04 -0.85
CA ILE A 178 -10.86 -4.73 -2.22
C ILE A 178 -11.72 -3.46 -2.27
N VAL A 179 -12.73 -3.33 -1.39
CA VAL A 179 -13.60 -2.15 -1.36
C VAL A 179 -12.79 -0.88 -1.11
N LEU A 180 -11.85 -0.92 -0.16
CA LEU A 180 -10.95 0.21 0.10
C LEU A 180 -10.05 0.50 -1.10
N LEU A 181 -9.50 -0.52 -1.76
CA LEU A 181 -8.68 -0.33 -2.95
C LEU A 181 -9.47 0.25 -4.12
N ASP A 182 -10.71 -0.18 -4.34
CA ASP A 182 -11.56 0.38 -5.39
C ASP A 182 -11.84 1.87 -5.12
N GLU A 183 -12.13 2.26 -3.87
CA GLU A 183 -12.30 3.67 -3.48
C GLU A 183 -11.03 4.51 -3.72
N ILE A 184 -9.86 3.99 -3.35
CA ILE A 184 -8.58 4.67 -3.58
C ILE A 184 -8.31 4.84 -5.07
N VAL A 185 -8.54 3.80 -5.87
CA VAL A 185 -8.34 3.86 -7.32
C VAL A 185 -9.32 4.83 -7.96
N GLU A 186 -10.57 4.88 -7.52
CA GLU A 186 -11.55 5.84 -8.00
C GLU A 186 -11.13 7.29 -7.69
N LEU A 187 -10.67 7.58 -6.48
CA LEU A 187 -10.15 8.90 -6.11
C LEU A 187 -8.95 9.33 -6.97
N ILE A 188 -8.03 8.40 -7.24
CA ILE A 188 -6.88 8.68 -8.11
C ILE A 188 -7.34 8.87 -9.56
N ALA A 189 -8.27 8.03 -10.05
CA ALA A 189 -8.79 8.09 -11.41
C ALA A 189 -9.59 9.38 -11.67
N GLU A 190 -10.37 9.87 -10.71
CA GLU A 190 -11.04 11.17 -10.79
C GLU A 190 -10.03 12.30 -10.97
N GLN A 191 -8.93 12.27 -10.23
CA GLN A 191 -7.87 13.26 -10.41
C GLN A 191 -7.09 13.08 -11.72
N ALA A 192 -6.98 11.84 -12.20
CA ALA A 192 -6.36 11.52 -13.48
C ALA A 192 -7.16 12.03 -14.68
N LYS A 193 -8.49 12.12 -14.57
CA LYS A 193 -9.36 12.69 -15.62
C LYS A 193 -9.06 14.16 -15.91
N SER A 194 -8.51 14.89 -14.95
CA SER A 194 -8.07 16.27 -15.15
C SER A 194 -6.63 16.38 -15.68
N SER A 195 -5.99 15.25 -16.03
CA SER A 195 -4.66 15.27 -16.63
C SER A 195 -4.72 15.93 -18.00
N SER A 196 -3.72 16.76 -18.31
CA SER A 196 -3.55 17.35 -19.63
C SER A 196 -3.05 16.34 -20.66
N GLU A 197 -2.78 15.10 -20.26
CA GLU A 197 -2.27 14.05 -21.10
C GLU A 197 -3.06 12.75 -20.90
N ILE A 198 -3.41 12.10 -22.00
CA ILE A 198 -3.99 10.76 -22.02
C ILE A 198 -3.31 9.92 -23.10
N LYS A 199 -3.21 8.62 -22.85
CA LYS A 199 -2.66 7.64 -23.79
C LYS A 199 -3.72 6.61 -24.16
N PHE A 200 -3.69 6.23 -25.43
CA PHE A 200 -4.58 5.25 -26.02
C PHE A 200 -3.75 4.07 -26.51
N TYR A 201 -4.11 2.88 -26.08
CA TYR A 201 -3.50 1.63 -26.50
C TYR A 201 -4.51 0.90 -27.39
N ASP A 202 -4.27 0.94 -28.69
CA ASP A 202 -4.96 0.11 -29.67
C ASP A 202 -4.20 -1.23 -29.72
N GLY A 203 -4.88 -2.36 -29.50
CA GLY A 203 -4.31 -3.71 -29.28
C GLY A 203 -3.39 -4.26 -30.39
N ARG A 204 -3.04 -3.44 -31.38
CA ARG A 204 -2.08 -3.65 -32.47
C ARG A 204 -0.72 -2.94 -32.24
N GLN A 205 -0.32 -2.74 -30.98
CA GLN A 205 0.94 -2.06 -30.56
C GLN A 205 1.04 -0.57 -30.89
N ARG A 206 -0.08 0.09 -31.21
CA ARG A 206 -0.08 1.54 -31.47
C ARG A 206 -0.46 2.28 -30.21
N VAL A 207 0.45 3.13 -29.75
CA VAL A 207 0.21 4.03 -28.61
C VAL A 207 0.01 5.43 -29.16
N TYR A 208 -1.16 6.00 -28.93
CA TYR A 208 -1.43 7.40 -29.24
C TYR A 208 -1.40 8.20 -27.96
N ARG A 209 -0.71 9.34 -27.97
CA ARG A 209 -0.67 10.28 -26.86
C ARG A 209 -1.39 11.55 -27.29
N ALA A 210 -2.47 11.88 -26.60
CA ALA A 210 -3.12 13.18 -26.73
C ALA A 210 -2.71 14.07 -25.57
N LYS A 211 -2.20 15.25 -25.89
CA LYS A 211 -1.82 16.27 -24.91
C LYS A 211 -2.55 17.56 -25.22
N ALA A 212 -3.21 18.13 -24.22
CA ALA A 212 -3.75 19.47 -24.26
C ALA A 212 -2.63 20.49 -24.05
N ASP A 213 -2.55 21.47 -24.94
CA ASP A 213 -1.64 22.62 -24.88
C ASP A 213 -2.45 23.87 -25.22
N ASP A 214 -2.85 24.62 -24.18
CA ASP A 214 -3.82 25.72 -24.23
C ASP A 214 -5.08 25.37 -25.03
N ASP A 215 -5.24 25.94 -26.24
CA ASP A 215 -6.40 25.75 -27.11
C ASP A 215 -6.24 24.60 -28.12
N MET A 216 -5.10 23.91 -28.12
CA MET A 216 -4.80 22.85 -29.08
C MET A 216 -4.63 21.48 -28.40
N ILE A 217 -5.20 20.45 -29.04
CA ILE A 217 -4.93 19.05 -28.68
C ILE A 217 -3.91 18.51 -29.67
N THR A 218 -2.71 18.21 -29.19
CA THR A 218 -1.67 17.57 -30.00
C THR A 218 -1.77 16.06 -29.86
N ILE A 219 -1.89 15.36 -31.00
CA ILE A 219 -1.89 13.90 -31.05
C ILE A 219 -0.55 13.44 -31.62
N SER A 220 0.16 12.59 -30.88
CA SER A 220 1.40 11.95 -31.33
C SER A 220 1.24 10.43 -31.30
N GLY A 221 1.67 9.76 -32.38
CA GLY A 221 1.72 8.30 -32.45
C GLY A 221 3.13 7.81 -32.11
N MET A 222 3.21 6.77 -31.28
CA MET A 222 4.44 6.04 -30.98
C MET A 222 4.25 4.56 -31.37
N GLU A 223 5.27 3.96 -31.97
CA GLU A 223 5.35 2.50 -32.10
C GLU A 223 5.71 1.93 -30.72
N GLY A 224 4.88 1.01 -30.22
CA GLY A 224 4.99 0.40 -28.88
C GLY A 224 5.87 -0.84 -28.84
#